data_AF-A0A939QNF8-F1
#
_entry.id   AF-A0A939QNF8-F1
#
_cell.length_a   1.000
_cell.length_b   1.000
_cell.length_c   1.000
_cell.angle_alpha   90.00
_cell.angle_beta   90.00
_cell.angle_gamma   90.00
#
_symmetry.space_group_name_H-M   'P 1'
#
loop_
_entity.id
_entity.type
_entity.pdbx_description
1 polymer ?
#
loop_
_entity_poly.entity_id
_entity_poly.type
_entity_poly.pdbx_seq_one_letter_code
_entity_poly.pdbx_strand_id
1 'polypeptide(L)'
;MTTRIKKVPTFAFHVVGWKKDVFASYFPDRKFIYLPLKVDDFAFRKKWVPKINRMPEAEIFVWGQNSPPSLDAFLEATGLPCYFIEDGFLRSFRPNASRTPPLSLALDRQRPYFDSRGPCDLESLLETHEFTQDPNLLKRARQGIDLIVGGGISKYNSVSTRSLNDILGEKDRRRILVLGQVEDDASIRFGCARTCTNNDLVRLAAEENPDAQIIYKPHPDVLNGLREAQSDPADVEDISVVIRENIPLSRSFDTIDKAYTITSLAGFEALMRGIPLTVVGCPFYAGWGLTDDRQPNPRRTRKRSIEEVFAAAYILYPAYFDPHTGQRITFEQAVDWIKVRLEKPDHVDEFEDLQLMWEAWGPYGLMGWRHLLRYIVAPLIGRLGNEKDVKRYNDSPIRFFRELTSPRMRLLGRVLYPFDPPRRRR
;
A
#
# COMPACT_ATOMS: atom_id res chain seq x y z
N MET A 1 -27.75 31.69 7.56
CA MET A 1 -27.91 31.08 6.21
C MET A 1 -26.66 30.26 5.92
N THR A 2 -26.71 28.94 6.04
CA THR A 2 -25.61 28.06 5.63
C THR A 2 -25.67 27.87 4.11
N THR A 3 -24.83 28.61 3.38
CA THR A 3 -24.57 28.36 1.97
C THR A 3 -24.08 26.92 1.83
N ARG A 4 -24.92 26.03 1.30
CA ARG A 4 -24.52 24.67 0.93
C ARG A 4 -23.41 24.79 -0.12
N ILE A 5 -22.16 24.55 0.28
CA ILE A 5 -21.02 24.47 -0.64
C ILE A 5 -21.37 23.40 -1.68
N LYS A 6 -21.40 23.80 -2.96
CA LYS A 6 -21.67 22.88 -4.07
C LYS A 6 -20.49 21.92 -4.16
N LYS A 7 -20.76 20.62 -3.94
CA LYS A 7 -19.73 19.58 -4.01
C LYS A 7 -19.38 19.23 -5.45
N VAL A 8 -18.09 19.01 -5.72
CA VAL A 8 -17.60 18.58 -7.04
C VAL A 8 -17.99 17.12 -7.30
N PRO A 9 -18.67 16.78 -8.41
CA PRO A 9 -18.93 15.38 -8.76
C PRO A 9 -17.62 14.65 -9.08
N THR A 10 -17.32 13.58 -8.37
CA THR A 10 -16.04 12.85 -8.52
C THR A 10 -16.28 11.40 -8.88
N PHE A 11 -15.94 10.99 -10.10
CA PHE A 11 -16.09 9.60 -10.53
C PHE A 11 -14.90 8.79 -10.08
N ALA A 12 -15.12 7.85 -9.15
CA ALA A 12 -14.06 7.08 -8.52
C ALA A 12 -14.02 5.63 -9.04
N PHE A 13 -12.88 5.27 -9.63
CA PHE A 13 -12.57 3.97 -10.21
C PHE A 13 -11.76 3.11 -9.23
N HIS A 14 -12.04 1.81 -9.18
CA HIS A 14 -11.29 0.82 -8.40
C HIS A 14 -11.22 1.04 -6.88
N VAL A 15 -12.11 1.86 -6.30
CA VAL A 15 -12.21 2.04 -4.84
C VAL A 15 -13.02 0.90 -4.20
N VAL A 16 -12.35 0.08 -3.39
CA VAL A 16 -12.95 -1.02 -2.64
C VAL A 16 -13.94 -0.54 -1.59
N GLY A 17 -14.97 -1.34 -1.29
CA GLY A 17 -16.14 -0.93 -0.52
C GLY A 17 -15.83 -0.26 0.82
N TRP A 18 -14.90 -0.81 1.61
CA TRP A 18 -14.56 -0.27 2.92
C TRP A 18 -13.80 1.07 2.86
N LYS A 19 -13.08 1.37 1.76
CA LYS A 19 -12.36 2.64 1.59
C LYS A 19 -13.28 3.80 1.24
N LYS A 20 -14.54 3.54 0.84
CA LYS A 20 -15.45 4.57 0.32
C LYS A 20 -15.81 5.63 1.37
N ASP A 21 -16.05 5.21 2.61
CA ASP A 21 -16.43 6.13 3.68
C ASP A 21 -15.24 6.97 4.13
N VAL A 22 -14.06 6.35 4.23
CA VAL A 22 -12.78 7.03 4.50
C VAL A 22 -12.43 8.04 3.40
N PHE A 23 -12.59 7.68 2.13
CA PHE A 23 -12.36 8.64 1.03
C PHE A 23 -13.32 9.81 1.07
N ALA A 24 -14.59 9.54 1.35
CA ALA A 24 -15.60 10.59 1.45
C ALA A 24 -15.32 11.54 2.62
N SER A 25 -14.71 11.08 3.72
CA SER A 25 -14.32 11.94 4.84
C SER A 25 -13.08 12.78 4.51
N TYR A 26 -12.11 12.23 3.77
CA TYR A 26 -10.86 12.93 3.39
C TYR A 26 -11.09 14.05 2.37
N PHE A 27 -12.16 13.93 1.57
CA PHE A 27 -12.50 14.89 0.52
C PHE A 27 -13.95 15.39 0.69
N PRO A 28 -14.24 16.17 1.76
CA PRO A 28 -15.61 16.52 2.15
C PRO A 28 -16.32 17.44 1.14
N ASP A 29 -15.55 18.17 0.35
CA ASP A 29 -15.96 19.03 -0.77
C ASP A 29 -16.31 18.25 -2.05
N ARG A 30 -16.09 16.92 -2.06
CA ARG A 30 -16.41 16.04 -3.20
C ARG A 30 -17.69 15.26 -2.98
N LYS A 31 -18.38 14.96 -4.08
CA LYS A 31 -19.50 14.03 -4.15
C LYS A 31 -19.10 12.83 -4.99
N PHE A 32 -18.60 11.79 -4.32
CA PHE A 32 -18.13 10.59 -5.00
C PHE A 32 -19.25 9.79 -5.66
N ILE A 33 -19.00 9.41 -6.91
CA ILE A 33 -19.78 8.47 -7.70
C ILE A 33 -18.87 7.27 -7.94
N TYR A 34 -19.04 6.23 -7.12
CA TYR A 34 -18.21 5.03 -7.19
C TYR A 34 -18.64 4.11 -8.33
N LEU A 35 -17.71 3.80 -9.23
CA LEU A 35 -17.94 2.82 -10.28
C LEU A 35 -17.78 1.38 -9.73
N PRO A 36 -18.33 0.37 -10.42
CA PRO A 36 -18.04 -1.04 -10.14
C PRO A 36 -16.53 -1.31 -10.12
N LEU A 37 -16.07 -2.26 -9.31
CA LEU A 37 -14.64 -2.60 -9.19
C LEU A 37 -14.02 -3.14 -10.49
N LYS A 38 -14.83 -3.71 -11.37
CA LYS A 38 -14.41 -4.13 -12.71
C LYS A 38 -15.31 -3.40 -13.69
N VAL A 39 -14.77 -2.39 -14.35
CA VAL A 39 -15.40 -1.72 -15.48
C VAL A 39 -14.55 -2.07 -16.69
N ASP A 40 -15.10 -2.88 -17.59
CA ASP A 40 -14.48 -3.11 -18.88
C ASP A 40 -14.63 -1.87 -19.79
N ASP A 41 -13.85 -1.86 -20.86
CA ASP A 41 -13.79 -0.73 -21.79
C ASP A 41 -15.14 -0.44 -22.46
N PHE A 42 -15.89 -1.49 -22.79
CA PHE A 42 -17.21 -1.37 -23.42
C PHE A 42 -18.20 -0.68 -22.49
N ALA A 43 -18.28 -1.12 -21.24
CA ALA A 43 -19.12 -0.53 -20.20
C ALA A 43 -18.69 0.91 -19.90
N PHE A 44 -17.38 1.20 -19.86
CA PHE A 44 -16.88 2.56 -19.72
C PHE A 44 -17.42 3.47 -20.84
N ARG A 45 -17.19 3.12 -22.10
CA ARG A 45 -17.62 3.90 -23.26
C ARG A 45 -19.14 4.06 -23.36
N LYS A 46 -19.92 2.99 -23.14
CA LYS A 46 -21.38 3.01 -23.37
C LYS A 46 -22.17 3.57 -22.20
N LYS A 47 -21.72 3.36 -20.95
CA LYS A 47 -22.49 3.70 -19.75
C LYS A 47 -21.92 4.88 -18.98
N TRP A 48 -20.61 4.98 -18.88
CA TRP A 48 -19.97 5.95 -17.97
C TRP A 48 -19.59 7.24 -18.68
N VAL A 49 -19.02 7.18 -19.88
CA VAL A 49 -18.71 8.38 -20.69
C VAL A 49 -19.94 9.29 -20.86
N PRO A 50 -21.15 8.81 -21.24
CA PRO A 50 -22.32 9.68 -21.34
C PRO A 50 -22.79 10.27 -20.01
N LYS A 51 -22.50 9.61 -18.88
CA LYS A 51 -22.84 10.13 -17.55
C LYS A 51 -21.86 11.20 -17.10
N ILE A 52 -20.57 11.00 -17.36
CA ILE A 52 -19.51 11.95 -17.05
C ILE A 52 -19.71 13.23 -17.88
N ASN A 53 -19.97 13.10 -19.19
CA ASN A 53 -20.20 14.25 -20.08
C ASN A 53 -21.41 15.11 -19.71
N ARG A 54 -22.35 14.62 -18.89
CA ARG A 54 -23.48 15.40 -18.36
C ARG A 54 -23.11 16.26 -17.16
N MET A 55 -21.88 16.13 -16.66
CA MET A 55 -21.34 16.82 -15.48
C MET A 55 -20.01 17.48 -15.88
N PRO A 56 -20.03 18.63 -16.57
CA PRO A 56 -18.81 19.26 -17.08
C PRO A 56 -17.84 19.72 -15.98
N GLU A 57 -18.33 19.90 -14.75
CA GLU A 57 -17.50 20.19 -13.57
C GLU A 57 -16.92 18.94 -12.89
N ALA A 58 -17.14 17.74 -13.46
CA ALA A 58 -16.72 16.51 -12.82
C ALA A 58 -15.20 16.34 -12.83
N GLU A 59 -14.71 15.54 -11.89
CA GLU A 59 -13.33 15.06 -11.86
C GLU A 59 -13.30 13.53 -11.78
N ILE A 60 -12.15 12.95 -12.12
CA ILE A 60 -11.92 11.51 -12.16
C ILE A 60 -10.86 11.14 -11.14
N PHE A 61 -11.16 10.15 -10.29
CA PHE A 61 -10.21 9.55 -9.37
C PHE A 61 -10.02 8.07 -9.74
N VAL A 62 -8.79 7.63 -9.94
CA VAL A 62 -8.46 6.24 -10.29
C VAL A 62 -7.55 5.66 -9.24
N TRP A 63 -7.98 4.63 -8.51
CA TRP A 63 -7.08 3.94 -7.60
C TRP A 63 -6.07 3.08 -8.37
N GLY A 64 -4.78 3.39 -8.23
CA GLY A 64 -3.68 2.72 -8.92
C GLY A 64 -3.71 2.95 -10.43
N GLN A 65 -3.32 1.93 -11.20
CA GLN A 65 -3.22 2.01 -12.65
C GLN A 65 -4.25 1.16 -13.41
N ASN A 66 -5.21 0.58 -12.70
CA ASN A 66 -6.27 -0.16 -13.35
C ASN A 66 -7.31 0.82 -13.88
N SER A 67 -7.08 1.36 -15.07
CA SER A 67 -8.05 2.17 -15.81
C SER A 67 -8.52 1.41 -17.06
N PRO A 68 -9.76 1.65 -17.51
CA PRO A 68 -10.17 1.22 -18.84
C PRO A 68 -9.21 1.79 -19.91
N PRO A 69 -8.80 1.03 -20.93
CA PRO A 69 -7.88 1.50 -21.97
C PRO A 69 -8.28 2.82 -22.64
N SER A 70 -9.58 3.09 -22.75
CA SER A 70 -10.09 4.32 -23.38
C SER A 70 -10.14 5.53 -22.45
N LEU A 71 -9.76 5.38 -21.18
CA LEU A 71 -9.78 6.49 -20.23
C LEU A 71 -8.82 7.60 -20.65
N ASP A 72 -7.61 7.25 -21.07
CA ASP A 72 -6.58 8.24 -21.46
C ASP A 72 -7.06 9.09 -22.64
N ALA A 73 -7.51 8.46 -23.73
CA ALA A 73 -8.07 9.15 -24.88
C ALA A 73 -9.32 9.98 -24.54
N PHE A 74 -10.13 9.53 -23.58
CA PHE A 74 -11.29 10.29 -23.10
C PHE A 74 -10.88 11.54 -22.29
N LEU A 75 -9.86 11.42 -21.43
CA LEU A 75 -9.32 12.53 -20.66
C LEU A 75 -8.67 13.58 -21.58
N GLU A 76 -7.90 13.14 -22.58
CA GLU A 76 -7.32 14.03 -23.61
C GLU A 76 -8.40 14.79 -24.38
N ALA A 77 -9.48 14.11 -24.78
CA ALA A 77 -10.56 14.72 -25.54
C ALA A 77 -11.43 15.70 -24.71
N THR A 78 -11.50 15.53 -23.39
CA THR A 78 -12.40 16.31 -22.52
C THR A 78 -11.69 17.34 -21.65
N GLY A 79 -10.38 17.17 -21.41
CA GLY A 79 -9.62 18.01 -20.49
C GLY A 79 -10.05 17.91 -19.03
N LEU A 80 -10.84 16.88 -18.67
CA LEU A 80 -11.32 16.72 -17.30
C LEU A 80 -10.15 16.44 -16.34
N PRO A 81 -10.15 17.03 -15.13
CA PRO A 81 -9.16 16.70 -14.11
C PRO A 81 -9.21 15.20 -13.75
N CYS A 82 -8.05 14.55 -13.79
CA CYS A 82 -7.88 13.17 -13.34
C CYS A 82 -6.80 13.11 -12.26
N TYR A 83 -7.03 12.27 -11.25
CA TYR A 83 -6.08 11.97 -10.19
C TYR A 83 -5.94 10.45 -10.05
N PHE A 84 -4.73 9.96 -10.25
CA PHE A 84 -4.31 8.61 -9.90
C PHE A 84 -3.96 8.57 -8.42
N ILE A 85 -4.73 7.79 -7.67
CA ILE A 85 -4.64 7.71 -6.23
C ILE A 85 -3.91 6.44 -5.83
N GLU A 86 -2.95 6.57 -4.94
CA GLU A 86 -2.30 5.45 -4.29
C GLU A 86 -2.14 5.68 -2.80
N ASP A 87 -1.87 4.60 -2.06
CA ASP A 87 -1.40 4.74 -0.69
C ASP A 87 -0.07 5.54 -0.72
N GLY A 88 0.03 6.57 0.13
CA GLY A 88 1.27 7.33 0.27
C GLY A 88 2.38 6.50 0.96
N PHE A 89 3.57 7.09 1.05
CA PHE A 89 4.76 6.37 1.52
C PHE A 89 4.78 6.11 3.03
N LEU A 90 4.01 6.90 3.80
CA LEU A 90 3.74 6.65 5.22
C LEU A 90 2.26 6.29 5.40
N ARG A 91 1.96 5.00 5.43
CA ARG A 91 0.58 4.53 5.26
C ARG A 91 -0.17 4.35 6.58
N SER A 92 0.30 3.50 7.49
CA SER A 92 -0.46 3.15 8.70
C SER A 92 0.39 2.44 9.75
N PHE A 93 -0.11 2.41 10.99
CA PHE A 93 0.47 1.61 12.07
C PHE A 93 0.47 0.11 11.72
N ARG A 94 -0.67 -0.45 11.28
CA ARG A 94 -0.78 -1.88 10.89
C ARG A 94 -0.65 -2.10 9.37
N PRO A 95 -0.25 -3.31 8.92
CA PRO A 95 -0.27 -3.71 7.51
C PRO A 95 -1.63 -3.53 6.82
N ASN A 96 -1.62 -3.40 5.49
CA ASN A 96 -2.83 -3.20 4.66
C ASN A 96 -3.89 -4.31 4.86
N ALA A 97 -3.46 -5.53 5.21
CA ALA A 97 -4.33 -6.65 5.53
C ALA A 97 -5.31 -6.36 6.69
N SER A 98 -5.02 -5.37 7.53
CA SER A 98 -5.85 -4.95 8.68
C SER A 98 -6.87 -3.85 8.36
N ARG A 99 -7.08 -3.47 7.09
CA ARG A 99 -8.05 -2.41 6.68
C ARG A 99 -7.94 -1.09 7.44
N THR A 100 -6.76 -0.78 7.96
CA THR A 100 -6.50 0.51 8.60
C THR A 100 -6.60 1.61 7.55
N PRO A 101 -7.39 2.68 7.82
CA PRO A 101 -7.44 3.86 6.97
C PRO A 101 -6.03 4.38 6.67
N PRO A 102 -5.71 4.75 5.41
CA PRO A 102 -4.40 5.29 5.10
C PRO A 102 -4.26 6.70 5.68
N LEU A 103 -3.15 6.97 6.37
CA LEU A 103 -2.80 8.30 6.87
C LEU A 103 -2.34 9.22 5.75
N SER A 104 -1.88 8.67 4.63
CA SER A 104 -1.44 9.43 3.47
C SER A 104 -1.90 8.83 2.16
N LEU A 105 -2.20 9.71 1.20
CA LEU A 105 -2.56 9.36 -0.17
C LEU A 105 -1.68 10.14 -1.14
N ALA A 106 -1.10 9.43 -2.11
CA ALA A 106 -0.52 10.05 -3.29
C ALA A 106 -1.64 10.46 -4.25
N LEU A 107 -1.60 11.69 -4.76
CA LEU A 107 -2.62 12.25 -5.67
C LEU A 107 -1.91 12.75 -6.93
N ASP A 108 -1.70 11.87 -7.91
CA ASP A 108 -0.94 12.20 -9.12
C ASP A 108 -1.87 12.56 -10.29
N ARG A 109 -1.63 13.68 -10.96
CA ARG A 109 -2.45 14.14 -12.09
C ARG A 109 -2.01 13.54 -13.42
N GLN A 110 -0.81 12.98 -13.48
CA GLN A 110 -0.22 12.40 -14.68
C GLN A 110 -0.31 10.89 -14.63
N ARG A 111 0.36 10.24 -13.67
CA ARG A 111 0.49 8.77 -13.55
C ARG A 111 0.93 8.36 -12.14
N PRO A 112 0.60 7.16 -11.64
CA PRO A 112 1.13 6.70 -10.36
C PRO A 112 2.67 6.74 -10.29
N TYR A 113 3.23 7.12 -9.14
CA TYR A 113 4.68 7.27 -8.91
C TYR A 113 5.54 6.04 -9.21
N PHE A 114 4.92 4.85 -9.26
CA PHE A 114 5.61 3.60 -9.57
C PHE A 114 5.65 3.28 -11.08
N ASP A 115 4.91 4.00 -11.92
CA ASP A 115 4.89 3.77 -13.36
C ASP A 115 6.03 4.52 -14.05
N SER A 116 7.06 3.79 -14.44
CA SER A 116 8.25 4.33 -15.10
C SER A 116 8.10 4.54 -16.61
N ARG A 117 6.94 4.23 -17.20
CA ARG A 117 6.73 4.31 -18.66
C ARG A 117 6.42 5.74 -19.15
N GLY A 118 6.20 6.68 -18.24
CA GLY A 118 5.95 8.09 -18.55
C GLY A 118 6.29 8.99 -17.36
N PRO A 119 6.14 10.31 -17.50
CA PRO A 119 6.29 11.23 -16.38
C PRO A 119 5.14 11.06 -15.37
N CYS A 120 5.44 11.38 -14.12
CA CYS A 120 4.48 11.54 -13.04
C CYS A 120 4.70 12.89 -12.33
N ASP A 121 3.77 13.33 -11.50
CA ASP A 121 3.91 14.59 -10.77
C ASP A 121 5.09 14.54 -9.80
N LEU A 122 5.37 13.40 -9.18
CA LEU A 122 6.55 13.24 -8.31
C LEU A 122 7.87 13.37 -9.08
N GLU A 123 7.97 12.75 -10.27
CA GLU A 123 9.14 12.89 -11.15
C GLU A 123 9.28 14.34 -11.63
N SER A 124 8.17 15.00 -11.99
CA SER A 124 8.15 16.40 -12.40
C SER A 124 8.61 17.31 -11.25
N LEU A 125 8.14 17.06 -10.03
CA LEU A 125 8.56 17.79 -8.84
C LEU A 125 10.06 17.65 -8.58
N LEU A 126 10.60 16.44 -8.68
CA LEU A 126 12.02 16.19 -8.52
C LEU A 126 12.87 16.76 -9.66
N GLU A 127 12.34 16.87 -10.87
CA GLU A 127 13.08 17.43 -12.00
C GLU A 127 13.14 18.96 -11.92
N THR A 128 12.05 19.61 -11.47
CA THR A 128 11.82 21.06 -11.64
C THR A 128 11.86 21.90 -10.37
N HIS A 129 11.70 21.31 -9.19
CA HIS A 129 11.66 22.08 -7.94
C HIS A 129 13.08 22.52 -7.51
N GLU A 130 13.19 23.79 -7.13
CA GLU A 130 14.44 24.42 -6.70
C GLU A 130 14.64 24.28 -5.17
N PHE A 131 14.92 23.07 -4.69
CA PHE A 131 15.05 22.78 -3.25
C PHE A 131 16.14 23.60 -2.54
N THR A 132 17.20 24.00 -3.26
CA THR A 132 18.29 24.82 -2.70
C THR A 132 17.83 26.21 -2.28
N GLN A 133 16.69 26.68 -2.80
CA GLN A 133 16.08 27.96 -2.42
C GLN A 133 15.20 27.85 -1.16
N ASP A 134 14.94 26.64 -0.66
CA ASP A 134 14.18 26.40 0.58
C ASP A 134 15.00 25.54 1.58
N PRO A 135 15.97 26.16 2.28
CA PRO A 135 16.77 25.44 3.27
C PRO A 135 15.93 24.95 4.47
N ASN A 136 14.77 25.56 4.74
CA ASN A 136 13.88 25.13 5.81
C ASN A 136 13.20 23.81 5.45
N LEU A 137 12.77 23.64 4.20
CA LEU A 137 12.24 22.37 3.70
C LEU A 137 13.29 21.26 3.77
N LEU A 138 14.54 21.52 3.40
CA LEU A 138 15.62 20.53 3.50
C LEU A 138 15.93 20.15 4.95
N LYS A 139 15.93 21.13 5.87
CA LYS A 139 16.06 20.87 7.30
C LYS A 139 14.89 20.02 7.83
N ARG A 140 13.66 20.33 7.42
CA ARG A 140 12.45 19.57 7.75
C ARG A 140 12.54 18.14 7.21
N ALA A 141 13.04 17.95 5.99
CA ALA A 141 13.24 16.64 5.39
C ALA A 141 14.29 15.82 6.15
N ARG A 142 15.42 16.42 6.53
CA ARG A 142 16.44 15.74 7.35
C ARG A 142 15.87 15.29 8.70
N GLN A 143 15.14 16.18 9.39
CA GLN A 143 14.45 15.83 10.63
C GLN A 143 13.41 14.71 10.41
N GLY A 144 12.68 14.73 9.30
CA GLY A 144 11.73 13.68 8.94
C GLY A 144 12.38 12.32 8.72
N ILE A 145 13.53 12.29 8.05
CA ILE A 145 14.36 11.09 7.89
C ILE A 145 14.77 10.56 9.28
N ASP A 146 15.32 11.43 10.13
CA ASP A 146 15.76 11.05 11.48
C ASP A 146 14.60 10.50 12.33
N LEU A 147 13.41 11.10 12.22
CA LEU A 147 12.20 10.65 12.92
C LEU A 147 11.76 9.25 12.47
N ILE A 148 11.78 8.97 11.16
CA ILE A 148 11.40 7.67 10.60
C ILE A 148 12.45 6.61 10.96
N VAL A 149 13.73 6.90 10.72
CA VAL A 149 14.83 5.97 10.96
C VAL A 149 14.96 5.66 12.45
N GLY A 150 15.03 6.69 13.29
CA GLY A 150 15.17 6.54 14.75
C GLY A 150 13.94 5.93 15.42
N GLY A 151 12.75 6.15 14.87
CA GLY A 151 11.51 5.52 15.34
C GLY A 151 11.31 4.08 14.84
N GLY A 152 12.19 3.57 13.96
CA GLY A 152 12.01 2.28 13.31
C GLY A 152 10.75 2.19 12.44
N ILE A 153 10.26 3.34 11.97
CA ILE A 153 9.00 3.47 11.23
C ILE A 153 9.21 3.02 9.78
N SER A 154 8.24 2.27 9.25
CA SER A 154 8.15 1.83 7.86
C SER A 154 6.73 2.05 7.33
N LYS A 155 6.47 1.71 6.06
CA LYS A 155 5.12 1.74 5.47
C LYS A 155 4.11 0.92 6.29
N TYR A 156 4.58 -0.20 6.85
CA TYR A 156 3.84 -1.06 7.76
C TYR A 156 4.70 -1.34 9.00
N ASN A 157 4.14 -1.12 10.20
CA ASN A 157 4.89 -1.19 11.44
C ASN A 157 4.51 -2.45 12.24
N SER A 158 5.51 -3.14 12.80
CA SER A 158 5.36 -4.36 13.59
C SER A 158 6.10 -4.19 14.91
N VAL A 159 5.55 -4.76 15.99
CA VAL A 159 6.04 -4.58 17.37
C VAL A 159 7.10 -5.63 17.77
N SER A 160 7.57 -6.46 16.84
CA SER A 160 8.58 -7.47 17.14
C SER A 160 9.91 -6.83 17.54
N THR A 161 10.52 -7.34 18.62
CA THR A 161 11.81 -6.87 19.14
C THR A 161 13.01 -7.60 18.52
N ARG A 162 12.78 -8.66 17.76
CA ARG A 162 13.84 -9.47 17.15
C ARG A 162 14.50 -8.70 16.00
N SER A 163 15.82 -8.66 16.03
CA SER A 163 16.67 -8.05 15.01
C SER A 163 17.21 -9.08 14.03
N LEU A 164 17.77 -8.61 12.91
CA LEU A 164 18.47 -9.49 11.98
C LEU A 164 19.72 -10.12 12.62
N ASN A 165 20.38 -9.42 13.54
CA ASN A 165 21.55 -9.92 14.24
C ASN A 165 21.22 -11.10 15.17
N ASP A 166 20.01 -11.13 15.75
CA ASP A 166 19.54 -12.26 16.55
C ASP A 166 19.28 -13.54 15.73
N ILE A 167 19.21 -13.40 14.40
CA ILE A 167 19.01 -14.52 13.46
C ILE A 167 20.36 -14.95 12.89
N LEU A 168 21.19 -14.00 12.47
CA LEU A 168 22.43 -14.28 11.75
C LEU A 168 23.66 -14.43 12.64
N GLY A 169 23.58 -14.07 13.93
CA GLY A 169 24.72 -14.05 14.85
C GLY A 169 25.69 -12.91 14.58
N GLU A 170 26.91 -12.99 15.13
CA GLU A 170 27.95 -11.99 14.91
C GLU A 170 28.32 -11.86 13.43
N LYS A 171 28.63 -10.63 13.01
CA LYS A 171 29.00 -10.33 11.64
C LYS A 171 30.48 -10.63 11.41
N ASP A 172 30.77 -11.67 10.62
CA ASP A 172 32.11 -12.10 10.25
C ASP A 172 32.57 -11.59 8.87
N ARG A 173 31.62 -11.18 8.01
CA ARG A 173 31.85 -10.70 6.65
C ARG A 173 30.81 -9.66 6.22
N ARG A 174 30.92 -9.13 5.00
CA ARG A 174 29.93 -8.18 4.46
C ARG A 174 28.55 -8.84 4.34
N ARG A 175 27.48 -8.13 4.68
CA ARG A 175 26.09 -8.58 4.62
C ARG A 175 25.34 -7.84 3.52
N ILE A 176 24.78 -8.60 2.58
CA ILE A 176 24.02 -8.08 1.44
C ILE A 176 22.56 -8.47 1.61
N LEU A 177 21.68 -7.47 1.72
CA LEU A 177 20.23 -7.71 1.85
C LEU A 177 19.54 -7.66 0.49
N VAL A 178 18.81 -8.72 0.15
CA VAL A 178 17.94 -8.77 -1.02
C VAL A 178 16.49 -8.60 -0.54
N LEU A 179 15.87 -7.50 -0.99
CA LEU A 179 14.53 -7.09 -0.58
C LEU A 179 13.47 -7.72 -1.48
N GLY A 180 12.79 -8.76 -0.98
CA GLY A 180 11.73 -9.44 -1.70
C GLY A 180 10.44 -8.61 -1.84
N GLN A 181 9.74 -8.83 -2.94
CA GLN A 181 8.46 -8.21 -3.28
C GLN A 181 7.47 -9.24 -3.80
N VAL A 182 6.18 -8.88 -3.84
CA VAL A 182 5.20 -9.67 -4.58
C VAL A 182 5.43 -9.43 -6.08
N GLU A 183 5.70 -10.48 -6.84
CA GLU A 183 6.18 -10.39 -8.23
C GLU A 183 5.11 -9.95 -9.23
N ASP A 184 3.82 -10.03 -8.86
CA ASP A 184 2.70 -9.51 -9.63
C ASP A 184 2.32 -8.05 -9.28
N ASP A 185 3.09 -7.40 -8.40
CA ASP A 185 2.82 -6.04 -7.95
C ASP A 185 2.89 -5.03 -9.11
N ALA A 186 1.98 -4.05 -9.08
CA ALA A 186 1.90 -3.00 -10.10
C ALA A 186 3.22 -2.23 -10.25
N SER A 187 3.95 -2.01 -9.15
CA SER A 187 5.25 -1.36 -9.18
C SER A 187 6.32 -2.14 -9.95
N ILE A 188 6.26 -3.48 -9.99
CA ILE A 188 7.14 -4.27 -10.84
C ILE A 188 6.64 -4.23 -12.28
N ARG A 189 5.34 -4.49 -12.48
CA ARG A 189 4.72 -4.52 -13.81
C ARG A 189 4.91 -3.22 -14.61
N PHE A 190 4.91 -2.07 -13.93
CA PHE A 190 5.01 -0.75 -14.56
C PHE A 190 6.34 -0.04 -14.27
N GLY A 191 7.12 -0.52 -13.31
CA GLY A 191 8.45 0.00 -12.99
C GLY A 191 9.60 -0.72 -13.68
N CYS A 192 9.37 -1.93 -14.21
CA CYS A 192 10.43 -2.74 -14.83
C CYS A 192 10.27 -2.86 -16.36
N ALA A 193 11.35 -2.60 -17.09
CA ALA A 193 11.44 -2.80 -18.53
C ALA A 193 11.72 -4.26 -18.91
N ARG A 194 12.24 -5.06 -17.96
CA ARG A 194 12.53 -6.48 -18.11
C ARG A 194 11.94 -7.23 -16.92
N THR A 195 11.55 -8.49 -17.15
CA THR A 195 11.13 -9.39 -16.09
C THR A 195 12.33 -9.70 -15.18
N CYS A 196 12.13 -9.56 -13.87
CA CYS A 196 13.09 -9.96 -12.84
C CYS A 196 12.27 -10.56 -11.71
N THR A 197 12.54 -11.82 -11.36
CA THR A 197 11.96 -12.44 -10.17
C THR A 197 12.77 -12.06 -8.93
N ASN A 198 12.25 -12.38 -7.74
CA ASN A 198 13.03 -12.23 -6.51
C ASN A 198 14.28 -13.11 -6.53
N ASN A 199 14.17 -14.34 -7.03
CA ASN A 199 15.31 -15.26 -7.11
C ASN A 199 16.37 -14.80 -8.10
N ASP A 200 15.99 -14.17 -9.21
CA ASP A 200 16.96 -13.55 -10.14
C ASP A 200 17.74 -12.43 -9.44
N LEU A 201 17.06 -11.64 -8.62
CA LEU A 201 17.70 -10.59 -7.81
C LEU A 201 18.67 -11.18 -6.77
N VAL A 202 18.32 -12.32 -6.15
CA VAL A 202 19.22 -13.03 -5.22
C VAL A 202 20.46 -13.53 -5.94
N ARG A 203 20.30 -14.18 -7.10
CA ARG A 203 21.42 -14.66 -7.92
C ARG A 203 22.33 -13.52 -8.34
N LEU A 204 21.77 -12.41 -8.82
CA LEU A 204 22.53 -11.21 -9.17
C LEU A 204 23.34 -10.66 -7.98
N ALA A 205 22.71 -10.59 -6.79
CA ALA A 205 23.40 -10.14 -5.58
C ALA A 205 24.54 -11.08 -5.18
N ALA A 206 24.36 -12.39 -5.30
CA ALA A 206 25.39 -13.39 -5.02
C ALA A 206 26.56 -13.32 -6.02
N GLU A 207 26.25 -13.24 -7.32
CA GLU A 207 27.24 -13.16 -8.41
C GLU A 207 28.15 -11.93 -8.27
N GLU A 208 27.60 -10.78 -7.86
CA GLU A 208 28.35 -9.53 -7.72
C GLU A 208 29.09 -9.39 -6.39
N ASN A 209 28.78 -10.25 -5.41
CA ASN A 209 29.34 -10.18 -4.06
C ASN A 209 29.77 -11.58 -3.57
N PRO A 210 30.74 -12.24 -4.22
CA PRO A 210 31.05 -13.66 -4.00
C PRO A 210 31.51 -14.00 -2.57
N ASP A 211 32.13 -13.06 -1.86
CA ASP A 211 32.64 -13.26 -0.50
C ASP A 211 31.67 -12.79 0.60
N ALA A 212 30.49 -12.29 0.22
CA ALA A 212 29.52 -11.72 1.14
C ALA A 212 28.48 -12.74 1.61
N GLN A 213 27.90 -12.49 2.78
CA GLN A 213 26.72 -13.20 3.25
C GLN A 213 25.49 -12.61 2.56
N ILE A 214 24.91 -13.38 1.64
CA ILE A 214 23.67 -13.00 0.95
C ILE A 214 22.47 -13.35 1.84
N ILE A 215 21.62 -12.36 2.09
CA ILE A 215 20.47 -12.46 2.99
C ILE A 215 19.24 -12.12 2.17
N TYR A 216 18.36 -13.08 1.95
CA TYR A 216 17.11 -12.85 1.25
C TYR A 216 15.99 -12.64 2.27
N LYS A 217 15.30 -11.49 2.20
CA LYS A 217 14.09 -11.21 2.98
C LYS A 217 12.86 -11.25 2.06
N PRO A 218 12.16 -12.40 1.96
CA PRO A 218 10.95 -12.48 1.16
C PRO A 218 9.84 -11.58 1.71
N HIS A 219 8.94 -11.16 0.82
CA HIS A 219 7.75 -10.41 1.21
C HIS A 219 6.83 -11.30 2.07
N PRO A 220 6.26 -10.79 3.19
CA PRO A 220 5.39 -11.59 4.07
C PRO A 220 4.23 -12.28 3.34
N ASP A 221 3.62 -11.63 2.35
CA ASP A 221 2.49 -12.22 1.59
C ASP A 221 2.92 -13.42 0.73
N VAL A 222 4.19 -13.46 0.27
CA VAL A 222 4.75 -14.60 -0.46
C VAL A 222 4.98 -15.76 0.51
N LEU A 223 5.58 -15.50 1.68
CA LEU A 223 5.78 -16.52 2.72
C LEU A 223 4.48 -17.12 3.23
N ASN A 224 3.40 -16.34 3.29
CA ASN A 224 2.08 -16.80 3.75
C ASN A 224 1.25 -17.47 2.64
N GLY A 225 1.76 -17.60 1.41
CA GLY A 225 1.04 -18.19 0.28
C GLY A 225 -0.22 -17.42 -0.13
N LEU A 226 -0.28 -16.12 0.16
CA LEU A 226 -1.44 -15.27 -0.13
C LEU A 226 -1.50 -14.84 -1.60
N ARG A 227 -0.41 -15.04 -2.34
CA ARG A 227 -0.23 -14.70 -3.75
C ARG A 227 0.43 -15.88 -4.45
N GLU A 228 0.12 -16.04 -5.73
CA GLU A 228 0.80 -17.00 -6.58
C GLU A 228 2.26 -16.56 -6.75
N ALA A 229 3.20 -17.41 -6.33
CA ALA A 229 4.63 -17.12 -6.42
C ALA A 229 5.13 -17.45 -7.82
N GLN A 230 5.86 -16.54 -8.46
CA GLN A 230 6.54 -16.80 -9.74
C GLN A 230 7.94 -17.40 -9.52
N SER A 231 8.49 -17.24 -8.31
CA SER A 231 9.70 -17.90 -7.84
C SER A 231 9.56 -18.45 -6.41
N ASP A 232 10.22 -19.58 -6.11
CA ASP A 232 10.23 -20.17 -4.78
C ASP A 232 11.50 -19.79 -4.02
N PRO A 233 11.42 -19.14 -2.84
CA PRO A 233 12.59 -18.85 -2.01
C PRO A 233 13.49 -20.07 -1.71
N ALA A 234 12.95 -21.30 -1.75
CA ALA A 234 13.74 -22.52 -1.56
C ALA A 234 14.81 -22.72 -2.66
N ASP A 235 14.59 -22.23 -3.88
CA ASP A 235 15.50 -22.41 -5.03
C ASP A 235 16.78 -21.55 -4.96
N VAL A 236 16.96 -20.78 -3.89
CA VAL A 236 18.13 -19.91 -3.66
C VAL A 236 18.69 -20.05 -2.23
N GLU A 237 18.25 -21.07 -1.47
CA GLU A 237 18.76 -21.35 -0.11
C GLU A 237 20.20 -21.87 -0.11
N ASP A 238 20.67 -22.43 -1.23
CA ASP A 238 22.05 -22.88 -1.43
C ASP A 238 23.04 -21.70 -1.52
N ILE A 239 22.58 -20.53 -1.96
CA ILE A 239 23.39 -19.32 -2.14
C ILE A 239 23.01 -18.16 -1.21
N SER A 240 21.96 -18.30 -0.39
CA SER A 240 21.50 -17.23 0.49
C SER A 240 20.86 -17.73 1.78
N VAL A 241 20.89 -16.90 2.82
CA VAL A 241 20.12 -17.11 4.04
C VAL A 241 18.73 -16.50 3.87
N VAL A 242 17.70 -17.33 3.78
CA VAL A 242 16.31 -16.90 3.62
C VAL A 242 15.67 -16.60 4.97
N ILE A 243 15.34 -15.33 5.22
CA ILE A 243 14.72 -14.86 6.46
C ILE A 243 13.21 -15.11 6.44
N ARG A 244 12.80 -16.23 7.05
CA ARG A 244 11.39 -16.67 7.13
C ARG A 244 10.67 -16.08 8.34
N GLU A 245 11.39 -15.58 9.32
CA GLU A 245 10.81 -15.02 10.54
C GLU A 245 10.19 -13.63 10.33
N ASN A 246 9.21 -13.33 11.18
CA ASN A 246 8.58 -12.01 11.23
C ASN A 246 9.46 -11.02 12.02
N ILE A 247 10.42 -10.42 11.31
CA ILE A 247 11.19 -9.27 11.80
C ILE A 247 10.64 -7.96 11.20
N PRO A 248 10.61 -6.85 11.94
CA PRO A 248 10.27 -5.56 11.37
C PRO A 248 11.26 -5.20 10.27
N LEU A 249 10.78 -4.56 9.21
CA LEU A 249 11.64 -4.17 8.08
C LEU A 249 12.77 -3.25 8.54
N SER A 250 12.49 -2.31 9.44
CA SER A 250 13.49 -1.40 10.01
C SER A 250 14.66 -2.13 10.67
N ARG A 251 14.41 -3.29 11.29
CA ARG A 251 15.42 -4.16 11.91
C ARG A 251 16.09 -5.13 10.94
N SER A 252 15.54 -5.28 9.74
CA SER A 252 16.17 -6.06 8.66
C SER A 252 17.38 -5.34 8.06
N PHE A 253 17.50 -4.03 8.28
CA PHE A 253 18.64 -3.23 7.83
C PHE A 253 19.81 -3.22 8.83
N ASP A 254 19.62 -3.74 10.03
CA ASP A 254 20.67 -3.79 11.04
C ASP A 254 21.85 -4.61 10.50
N THR A 255 23.06 -4.08 10.61
CA THR A 255 24.34 -4.70 10.17
C THR A 255 24.54 -4.90 8.66
N ILE A 256 23.60 -4.47 7.82
CA ILE A 256 23.66 -4.57 6.35
C ILE A 256 24.64 -3.55 5.76
N ASP A 257 25.49 -3.99 4.81
CA ASP A 257 26.46 -3.13 4.12
C ASP A 257 25.96 -2.62 2.76
N LYS A 258 25.08 -3.37 2.11
CA LYS A 258 24.50 -3.05 0.80
C LYS A 258 23.18 -3.78 0.65
N ALA A 259 22.25 -3.18 -0.07
CA ALA A 259 20.97 -3.80 -0.39
C ALA A 259 20.71 -3.86 -1.91
N TYR A 260 19.89 -4.83 -2.31
CA TYR A 260 19.40 -5.04 -3.67
C TYR A 260 17.87 -5.02 -3.65
N THR A 261 17.27 -4.36 -4.63
CA THR A 261 15.82 -4.33 -4.80
C THR A 261 15.40 -4.25 -6.26
N ILE A 262 14.17 -4.66 -6.55
CA ILE A 262 13.56 -4.46 -7.88
C ILE A 262 12.96 -3.05 -7.93
N THR A 263 11.86 -2.82 -7.20
CA THR A 263 11.15 -1.52 -7.12
C THR A 263 10.62 -1.21 -5.71
N SER A 264 11.06 -1.94 -4.69
CA SER A 264 10.45 -1.92 -3.36
C SER A 264 10.58 -0.55 -2.72
N LEU A 265 9.55 -0.10 -2.00
CA LEU A 265 9.69 1.07 -1.13
C LEU A 265 10.78 0.85 -0.06
N ALA A 266 11.00 -0.40 0.34
CA ALA A 266 12.07 -0.77 1.26
C ALA A 266 13.46 -0.34 0.77
N GLY A 267 13.67 -0.22 -0.54
CA GLY A 267 14.92 0.34 -1.08
C GLY A 267 15.12 1.80 -0.67
N PHE A 268 14.08 2.63 -0.71
CA PHE A 268 14.17 3.99 -0.20
C PHE A 268 14.44 4.04 1.31
N GLU A 269 13.90 3.08 2.08
CA GLU A 269 14.20 2.95 3.51
C GLU A 269 15.66 2.59 3.79
N ALA A 270 16.30 1.82 2.90
CA ALA A 270 17.73 1.54 2.92
C ALA A 270 18.55 2.82 2.65
N LEU A 271 18.16 3.60 1.62
CA LEU A 271 18.81 4.87 1.29
C LEU A 271 18.73 5.88 2.44
N MET A 272 17.57 5.98 3.12
CA MET A 272 17.42 6.83 4.31
C MET A 272 18.36 6.44 5.45
N ARG A 273 18.84 5.18 5.49
CA ARG A 273 19.83 4.67 6.46
C ARG A 273 21.27 4.78 5.98
N GLY A 274 21.50 5.38 4.81
CA GLY A 274 22.82 5.47 4.19
C GLY A 274 23.36 4.14 3.67
N ILE A 275 22.49 3.14 3.46
CA ILE A 275 22.88 1.85 2.91
C ILE A 275 22.96 1.97 1.38
N PRO A 276 24.12 1.68 0.76
CA PRO A 276 24.25 1.60 -0.69
C PRO A 276 23.22 0.65 -1.29
N LEU A 277 22.58 1.05 -2.38
CA LEU A 277 21.48 0.31 -2.99
C LEU A 277 21.68 0.10 -4.49
N THR A 278 21.59 -1.17 -4.91
CA THR A 278 21.44 -1.55 -6.31
C THR A 278 19.96 -1.75 -6.64
N VAL A 279 19.50 -1.18 -7.75
CA VAL A 279 18.09 -1.19 -8.17
C VAL A 279 17.96 -1.75 -9.58
N VAL A 280 17.19 -2.82 -9.73
CA VAL A 280 17.00 -3.48 -11.04
C VAL A 280 15.86 -2.86 -11.86
N GLY A 281 14.78 -2.44 -11.22
CA GLY A 281 13.69 -1.71 -11.86
C GLY A 281 13.92 -0.19 -11.85
N CYS A 282 12.84 0.58 -12.05
CA CYS A 282 12.87 2.05 -11.99
C CYS A 282 11.79 2.58 -11.02
N PRO A 283 11.94 2.36 -9.69
CA PRO A 283 11.10 3.00 -8.68
C PRO A 283 11.31 4.52 -8.66
N PHE A 284 10.45 5.26 -7.97
CA PHE A 284 10.47 6.73 -7.96
C PHE A 284 11.81 7.36 -7.53
N TYR A 285 12.60 6.66 -6.71
CA TYR A 285 13.88 7.13 -6.16
C TYR A 285 15.12 6.73 -6.98
N ALA A 286 14.98 5.91 -8.03
CA ALA A 286 16.07 5.56 -8.94
C ALA A 286 16.38 6.69 -9.94
N GLY A 287 17.55 6.70 -10.56
CA GLY A 287 17.89 7.65 -11.64
C GLY A 287 18.26 9.06 -11.18
N TRP A 288 18.29 9.33 -9.87
CA TRP A 288 18.67 10.63 -9.30
C TRP A 288 20.11 10.69 -8.78
N GLY A 289 20.90 9.64 -9.03
CA GLY A 289 22.29 9.52 -8.55
C GLY A 289 22.43 9.02 -7.10
N LEU A 290 21.36 8.52 -6.49
CA LEU A 290 21.37 7.91 -5.14
C LEU A 290 21.60 6.39 -5.18
N THR A 291 21.47 5.77 -6.34
CA THR A 291 21.39 4.31 -6.52
C THR A 291 22.30 3.84 -7.65
N ASP A 292 22.71 2.57 -7.58
CA ASP A 292 23.31 1.83 -8.70
C ASP A 292 22.17 1.24 -9.55
N ASP A 293 21.77 1.97 -10.60
CA ASP A 293 20.60 1.68 -11.42
C ASP A 293 20.94 0.73 -12.59
N ARG A 294 20.23 -0.40 -12.68
CA ARG A 294 20.35 -1.33 -13.81
C ARG A 294 19.36 -1.05 -14.93
N GLN A 295 18.33 -0.27 -14.63
CA GLN A 295 17.40 0.27 -15.61
C GLN A 295 17.57 1.79 -15.72
N PRO A 296 18.08 2.32 -16.85
CA PRO A 296 18.21 3.76 -17.03
C PRO A 296 16.84 4.42 -17.19
N ASN A 297 16.72 5.66 -16.73
CA ASN A 297 15.58 6.53 -17.01
C ASN A 297 16.08 7.87 -17.59
N PRO A 298 16.04 8.05 -18.92
CA PRO A 298 16.61 9.24 -19.57
C PRO A 298 15.82 10.54 -19.26
N ARG A 299 14.64 10.46 -18.64
CA ARG A 299 13.85 11.64 -18.26
C ARG A 299 14.33 12.29 -16.96
N ARG A 300 15.03 11.54 -16.10
CA ARG A 300 15.57 12.01 -14.82
C ARG A 300 16.97 12.53 -15.08
N THR A 301 17.11 13.84 -15.21
CA THR A 301 18.38 14.45 -15.65
C THR A 301 19.13 15.15 -14.52
N ARG A 302 18.49 15.32 -13.37
CA ARG A 302 19.09 15.93 -12.17
C ARG A 302 19.73 14.89 -11.27
N LYS A 303 20.73 15.34 -10.50
CA LYS A 303 21.19 14.65 -9.29
C LYS A 303 20.43 15.21 -8.10
N ARG A 304 19.94 14.35 -7.21
CA ARG A 304 19.22 14.75 -6.00
C ARG A 304 19.84 14.16 -4.75
N SER A 305 19.83 14.94 -3.66
CA SER A 305 20.16 14.44 -2.33
C SER A 305 19.01 13.60 -1.75
N ILE A 306 19.31 12.84 -0.71
CA ILE A 306 18.29 12.05 -0.02
C ILE A 306 17.19 12.95 0.59
N GLU A 307 17.55 14.13 1.10
CA GLU A 307 16.61 15.11 1.63
C GLU A 307 15.72 15.71 0.56
N GLU A 308 16.23 15.97 -0.65
CA GLU A 308 15.41 16.47 -1.76
C GLU A 308 14.38 15.40 -2.19
N VAL A 309 14.81 14.14 -2.33
CA VAL A 309 13.91 13.03 -2.65
C VAL A 309 12.88 12.82 -1.54
N PHE A 310 13.31 12.90 -0.29
CA PHE A 310 12.41 12.81 0.86
C PHE A 310 11.42 13.96 0.93
N ALA A 311 11.87 15.21 0.74
CA ALA A 311 11.01 16.39 0.74
C ALA A 311 9.92 16.27 -0.33
N ALA A 312 10.30 15.85 -1.53
CA ALA A 312 9.34 15.61 -2.60
C ALA A 312 8.35 14.51 -2.21
N ALA A 313 8.86 13.32 -1.86
CA ALA A 313 8.04 12.12 -1.69
C ALA A 313 7.20 12.13 -0.40
N TYR A 314 7.70 12.63 0.73
CA TYR A 314 7.02 12.55 2.03
C TYR A 314 6.42 13.87 2.51
N ILE A 315 6.79 15.02 1.93
CA ILE A 315 6.31 16.33 2.43
C ILE A 315 5.41 17.03 1.41
N LEU A 316 5.84 17.10 0.15
CA LEU A 316 5.16 17.92 -0.87
C LEU A 316 4.13 17.15 -1.68
N TYR A 317 4.45 15.92 -2.09
CA TYR A 317 3.65 15.14 -3.02
C TYR A 317 2.38 14.50 -2.41
N PRO A 318 2.44 13.78 -1.28
CA PRO A 318 1.27 13.15 -0.69
C PRO A 318 0.42 14.12 0.13
N ALA A 319 -0.88 13.85 0.21
CA ALA A 319 -1.77 14.48 1.18
C ALA A 319 -1.91 13.59 2.41
N TYR A 320 -1.84 14.19 3.60
CA TYR A 320 -2.02 13.49 4.88
C TYR A 320 -3.36 13.82 5.52
N PHE A 321 -3.95 12.81 6.17
CA PHE A 321 -5.26 12.90 6.79
C PHE A 321 -5.28 12.23 8.15
N ASP A 322 -5.98 12.84 9.10
CA ASP A 322 -6.38 12.18 10.34
C ASP A 322 -7.49 11.16 10.01
N PRO A 323 -7.30 9.88 10.34
CA PRO A 323 -8.24 8.84 9.96
C PRO A 323 -9.57 8.93 10.74
N HIS A 324 -9.60 9.57 11.92
CA HIS A 324 -10.80 9.75 12.74
C HIS A 324 -11.63 10.93 12.26
N THR A 325 -10.98 12.07 12.04
CA THR A 325 -11.67 13.33 11.74
C THR A 325 -11.79 13.61 10.24
N GLY A 326 -10.98 12.95 9.42
CA GLY A 326 -10.83 13.22 7.98
C GLY A 326 -10.14 14.55 7.66
N GLN A 327 -9.67 15.29 8.68
CA GLN A 327 -9.00 16.58 8.49
C GLN A 327 -7.61 16.38 7.90
N ARG A 328 -7.14 17.37 7.13
CA ARG A 328 -5.76 17.39 6.68
C ARG A 328 -4.81 17.59 7.85
N ILE A 329 -3.77 16.77 7.89
CA ILE A 329 -2.67 16.89 8.84
C ILE A 329 -1.35 17.05 8.10
N THR A 330 -0.28 17.30 8.85
CA THR A 330 1.09 17.34 8.33
C THR A 330 1.74 15.96 8.40
N PHE A 331 2.86 15.80 7.69
CA PHE A 331 3.71 14.62 7.78
C PHE A 331 4.12 14.33 9.24
N GLU A 332 4.54 15.35 9.98
CA GLU A 332 4.98 15.24 11.38
C GLU A 332 3.85 14.74 12.28
N GLN A 333 2.64 15.30 12.13
CA GLN A 333 1.48 14.83 12.86
C GLN A 333 1.12 13.38 12.52
N ALA A 334 1.30 12.95 11.28
CA ALA A 334 1.10 11.56 10.89
C ALA A 334 2.16 10.62 11.49
N VAL A 335 3.42 11.07 11.58
CA VAL A 335 4.49 10.35 12.29
C VAL A 335 4.17 10.22 13.77
N ASP A 336 3.80 11.33 14.44
CA ASP A 336 3.43 11.32 15.86
C ASP A 336 2.24 10.40 16.13
N TRP A 337 1.25 10.42 15.23
CA TRP A 337 0.11 9.51 15.28
C TRP A 337 0.54 8.04 15.30
N ILE A 338 1.52 7.66 14.47
CA ILE A 338 2.07 6.30 14.44
C ILE A 338 2.90 6.00 15.69
N LYS A 339 3.75 6.94 16.14
CA LYS A 339 4.62 6.75 17.30
C LYS A 339 3.84 6.45 18.58
N VAL A 340 2.79 7.22 18.86
CA VAL A 340 1.93 7.01 20.04
C VAL A 340 1.36 5.59 20.06
N ARG A 341 1.05 5.02 18.89
CA ARG A 341 0.49 3.67 18.75
C ARG A 341 1.55 2.56 18.80
N LEU A 342 2.78 2.86 18.38
CA LEU A 342 3.93 1.98 18.58
C LEU A 342 4.29 1.85 20.06
N GLU A 343 4.19 2.93 20.82
CA GLU A 343 4.47 2.95 22.27
C GLU A 343 3.36 2.31 23.12
N LYS A 344 2.12 2.34 22.63
CA LYS A 344 0.94 1.78 23.32
C LYS A 344 0.17 0.79 22.43
N PRO A 345 0.76 -0.37 22.08
CA PRO A 345 0.14 -1.33 21.18
C PRO A 345 -1.18 -1.93 21.73
N ASP A 346 -1.35 -1.94 23.06
CA ASP A 346 -2.52 -2.51 23.75
C ASP A 346 -3.70 -1.52 23.91
N HIS A 347 -3.48 -0.21 23.69
CA HIS A 347 -4.57 0.77 23.63
C HIS A 347 -5.05 0.89 22.19
N VAL A 348 -5.85 -0.09 21.79
CA VAL A 348 -6.45 -0.21 20.46
C VAL A 348 -7.40 0.96 20.22
N ASP A 349 -7.06 1.82 19.26
CA ASP A 349 -8.00 2.81 18.72
C ASP A 349 -9.22 2.16 18.08
N GLU A 350 -10.33 2.90 18.20
CA GLU A 350 -11.73 2.64 17.83
C GLU A 350 -11.99 2.17 16.38
N PHE A 351 -10.97 1.94 15.57
CA PHE A 351 -11.12 1.55 14.16
C PHE A 351 -11.22 0.05 13.89
N GLU A 352 -10.99 -0.83 14.88
CA GLU A 352 -11.39 -2.23 14.76
C GLU A 352 -11.34 -2.97 16.11
N ASP A 353 -12.52 -3.13 16.72
CA ASP A 353 -12.92 -4.38 17.37
C ASP A 353 -14.46 -4.45 17.30
N LEU A 354 -15.01 -4.64 16.09
CA LEU A 354 -16.29 -5.37 16.00
C LEU A 354 -15.97 -6.85 16.26
N GLN A 355 -15.52 -7.13 17.49
CA GLN A 355 -15.74 -8.43 18.07
C GLN A 355 -17.22 -8.74 17.92
N LEU A 356 -17.51 -10.02 17.73
CA LEU A 356 -18.86 -10.52 17.58
C LEU A 356 -19.68 -10.21 18.84
N MET A 357 -20.23 -9.00 18.93
CA MET A 357 -21.15 -8.61 19.98
C MET A 357 -22.43 -9.38 19.73
N TRP A 358 -22.92 -10.04 20.78
CA TRP A 358 -24.16 -10.80 20.68
C TRP A 358 -25.32 -9.82 20.42
N GLU A 359 -26.01 -10.02 19.31
CA GLU A 359 -27.15 -9.20 18.89
C GLU A 359 -28.41 -10.05 18.95
N ALA A 360 -29.36 -9.66 19.81
CA ALA A 360 -30.66 -10.32 19.91
C ALA A 360 -31.52 -10.14 18.64
N TRP A 361 -31.18 -9.21 17.75
CA TRP A 361 -32.00 -8.84 16.60
C TRP A 361 -31.13 -8.36 15.43
N GLY A 362 -31.61 -8.51 14.20
CA GLY A 362 -30.96 -7.99 13.01
C GLY A 362 -30.37 -9.10 12.12
N PRO A 363 -29.14 -8.94 11.59
CA PRO A 363 -28.59 -9.89 10.63
C PRO A 363 -28.36 -11.29 11.23
N TYR A 364 -28.19 -11.39 12.55
CA TYR A 364 -28.11 -12.65 13.28
C TYR A 364 -29.46 -13.28 13.66
N GLY A 365 -30.56 -12.71 13.17
CA GLY A 365 -31.90 -13.26 13.33
C GLY A 365 -32.56 -12.90 14.67
N LEU A 366 -33.79 -13.37 14.85
CA LEU A 366 -34.58 -13.20 16.07
C LEU A 366 -33.89 -13.90 17.26
N MET A 367 -33.74 -13.23 18.39
CA MET A 367 -32.96 -13.72 19.54
C MET A 367 -31.51 -14.13 19.20
N GLY A 368 -30.95 -13.61 18.10
CA GLY A 368 -29.56 -13.88 17.72
C GLY A 368 -29.26 -15.34 17.39
N TRP A 369 -30.25 -16.17 17.04
CA TRP A 369 -30.05 -17.62 16.86
C TRP A 369 -28.96 -17.97 15.84
N ARG A 370 -28.70 -17.10 14.86
CA ARG A 370 -27.63 -17.32 13.86
C ARG A 370 -26.22 -17.19 14.43
N HIS A 371 -26.04 -16.63 15.62
CA HIS A 371 -24.75 -16.70 16.31
C HIS A 371 -24.32 -18.15 16.57
N LEU A 372 -25.28 -19.07 16.71
CA LEU A 372 -25.02 -20.48 16.92
C LEU A 372 -24.51 -21.20 15.66
N LEU A 373 -24.77 -20.64 14.47
CA LEU A 373 -24.27 -21.20 13.22
C LEU A 373 -22.74 -21.30 13.21
N ARG A 374 -22.05 -20.49 14.02
CA ARG A 374 -20.59 -20.53 14.10
C ARG A 374 -20.05 -21.92 14.47
N TYR A 375 -20.74 -22.60 15.40
CA TYR A 375 -20.31 -23.92 15.88
C TYR A 375 -20.47 -25.02 14.82
N ILE A 376 -21.30 -24.78 13.80
CA ILE A 376 -21.56 -25.73 12.71
C ILE A 376 -20.70 -25.39 11.49
N VAL A 377 -20.58 -24.10 11.17
CA VAL A 377 -19.93 -23.63 9.94
C VAL A 377 -18.42 -23.46 10.11
N ALA A 378 -17.92 -23.11 11.30
CA ALA A 378 -16.48 -22.97 11.54
C ALA A 378 -15.71 -24.28 11.29
N PRO A 379 -16.18 -25.47 11.74
CA PRO A 379 -15.55 -26.75 11.39
C PRO A 379 -15.56 -27.05 9.89
N LEU A 380 -16.61 -26.65 9.16
CA LEU A 380 -16.70 -26.83 7.71
C LEU A 380 -15.72 -25.90 6.97
N ILE A 381 -15.56 -24.66 7.44
CA ILE A 381 -14.55 -23.74 6.94
C ILE A 381 -13.16 -24.28 7.22
N GLY A 382 -12.92 -24.85 8.40
CA GLY A 382 -11.63 -25.48 8.74
C GLY A 382 -11.28 -26.68 7.84
N ARG A 383 -12.28 -27.45 7.39
CA ARG A 383 -12.06 -28.55 6.44
C ARG A 383 -11.81 -28.10 5.00
N LEU A 384 -12.30 -26.93 4.62
CA LEU A 384 -12.20 -26.39 3.26
C LEU A 384 -11.11 -25.30 3.10
N GLY A 385 -10.61 -24.76 4.22
CA GLY A 385 -9.66 -23.66 4.30
C GLY A 385 -8.59 -23.92 5.35
N ASN A 386 -8.19 -22.89 6.11
CA ASN A 386 -7.15 -22.99 7.14
C ASN A 386 -7.62 -22.42 8.50
N GLU A 387 -6.82 -22.58 9.54
CA GLU A 387 -7.14 -22.09 10.90
C GLU A 387 -7.33 -20.55 10.97
N LYS A 388 -6.65 -19.80 10.09
CA LYS A 388 -6.82 -18.34 10.01
C LYS A 388 -8.22 -17.98 9.49
N ASP A 389 -8.75 -18.74 8.54
CA ASP A 389 -10.11 -18.55 8.03
C ASP A 389 -11.18 -18.94 9.05
N VAL A 390 -10.93 -19.98 9.85
CA VAL A 390 -11.77 -20.34 11.00
C VAL A 390 -11.81 -19.20 12.01
N LYS A 391 -10.64 -18.62 12.34
CA LYS A 391 -10.55 -17.47 13.24
C LYS A 391 -11.31 -16.26 12.68
N ARG A 392 -11.04 -15.86 11.44
CA ARG A 392 -11.74 -14.75 10.76
C ARG A 392 -13.26 -14.94 10.72
N TYR A 393 -13.71 -16.17 10.49
CA TYR A 393 -15.12 -16.50 10.52
C TYR A 393 -15.72 -16.38 11.92
N ASN A 394 -15.05 -16.89 12.95
CA ASN A 394 -15.50 -16.79 14.33
C ASN A 394 -15.51 -15.36 14.85
N ASP A 395 -14.61 -14.51 14.36
CA ASP A 395 -14.56 -13.09 14.71
C ASP A 395 -15.72 -12.32 14.06
N SER A 396 -16.05 -12.62 12.79
CA SER A 396 -17.16 -11.96 12.09
C SER A 396 -17.72 -12.78 10.90
N PRO A 397 -18.77 -13.59 11.10
CA PRO A 397 -19.33 -14.47 10.07
C PRO A 397 -19.87 -13.75 8.83
N ILE A 398 -20.58 -12.64 9.03
CA ILE A 398 -21.16 -11.82 7.95
C ILE A 398 -20.04 -11.29 7.06
N ARG A 399 -19.01 -10.76 7.71
CA ARG A 399 -17.85 -10.14 7.07
C ARG A 399 -17.01 -11.19 6.34
N PHE A 400 -16.73 -12.34 6.97
CA PHE A 400 -16.05 -13.46 6.35
C PHE A 400 -16.69 -13.83 5.01
N PHE A 401 -18.00 -14.07 4.99
CA PHE A 401 -18.66 -14.43 3.75
C PHE A 401 -18.70 -13.29 2.73
N ARG A 402 -18.84 -12.02 3.15
CA ARG A 402 -18.84 -10.85 2.26
C ARG A 402 -17.51 -10.66 1.53
N GLU A 403 -16.41 -11.14 2.13
CA GLU A 403 -15.03 -10.97 1.67
C GLU A 403 -14.55 -12.07 0.71
N LEU A 404 -15.28 -13.18 0.60
CA LEU A 404 -14.90 -14.26 -0.29
C LEU A 404 -14.93 -13.82 -1.76
N THR A 405 -13.89 -14.16 -2.50
CA THR A 405 -13.78 -13.89 -3.95
C THR A 405 -14.87 -14.59 -4.75
N SER A 406 -15.27 -15.79 -4.32
CA SER A 406 -16.32 -16.60 -4.94
C SER A 406 -17.71 -15.95 -4.83
N PRO A 407 -18.38 -15.62 -5.96
CA PRO A 407 -19.76 -15.10 -5.95
C PRO A 407 -20.77 -16.07 -5.34
N ARG A 408 -20.57 -17.39 -5.52
CA ARG A 408 -21.44 -18.44 -4.94
C ARG A 408 -21.35 -18.46 -3.42
N MET A 409 -20.14 -18.32 -2.88
CA MET A 409 -19.94 -18.28 -1.42
C MET A 409 -20.46 -16.98 -0.79
N ARG A 410 -20.36 -15.85 -1.50
CA ARG A 410 -21.00 -14.59 -1.07
C ARG A 410 -22.52 -14.70 -1.04
N LEU A 411 -23.12 -15.41 -2.00
CA LEU A 411 -24.56 -15.67 -2.03
C LEU A 411 -24.98 -16.56 -0.85
N LEU A 412 -24.25 -17.65 -0.60
CA LEU A 412 -24.45 -18.51 0.58
C LEU A 412 -24.37 -17.70 1.87
N GLY A 413 -23.37 -16.81 1.95
CA GLY A 413 -23.21 -15.85 3.03
C GLY A 413 -24.43 -15.00 3.29
N ARG A 414 -25.06 -14.45 2.25
CA ARG A 414 -26.28 -13.64 2.36
C ARG A 414 -27.49 -14.43 2.85
N VAL A 415 -27.54 -15.73 2.54
CA VAL A 415 -28.61 -16.63 3.01
C VAL A 415 -28.42 -16.95 4.50
N LEU A 416 -27.20 -17.28 4.89
CA LEU A 416 -26.86 -17.59 6.28
C LEU A 416 -26.94 -16.35 7.18
N TYR A 417 -26.46 -15.22 6.67
CA TYR A 417 -26.41 -13.93 7.33
C TYR A 417 -26.84 -12.82 6.36
N PRO A 418 -28.07 -12.29 6.42
CA PRO A 418 -28.47 -11.16 5.58
C PRO A 418 -27.58 -9.94 5.86
N PHE A 419 -26.83 -9.50 4.85
CA PHE A 419 -25.78 -8.47 5.01
C PHE A 419 -26.31 -7.07 5.34
N ASP A 420 -27.60 -6.82 5.10
CA ASP A 420 -28.27 -5.57 5.42
C ASP A 420 -29.41 -5.87 6.42
N PRO A 421 -29.58 -5.08 7.50
CA PRO A 421 -30.76 -5.20 8.34
C PRO A 421 -32.01 -4.88 7.50
N PRO A 422 -33.15 -5.57 7.71
CA PRO A 422 -34.37 -5.25 7.00
C PRO A 422 -34.72 -3.77 7.21
N ARG A 423 -34.98 -3.04 6.11
CA ARG A 423 -35.44 -1.66 6.15
C ARG A 423 -36.62 -1.58 7.13
N ARG A 424 -36.46 -0.85 8.24
CA ARG A 424 -37.61 -0.50 9.09
C ARG A 424 -38.60 0.25 8.20
N ARG A 425 -39.72 -0.40 7.87
CA ARG A 425 -40.90 0.31 7.37
C ARG A 425 -41.31 1.25 8.50
N ARG A 426 -41.17 2.56 8.28
CA ARG A 426 -41.87 3.55 9.09
C ARG A 426 -43.33 3.57 8.69
#